data_AF-A0ABD5NUF9-F1
#
_entry.id   AF-A0ABD5NUF9-F1
#
_cell.length_a   1.000
_cell.length_b   1.000
_cell.length_c   1.000
_cell.angle_alpha   90.00
_cell.angle_beta   90.00
_cell.angle_gamma   90.00
#
_symmetry.space_group_name_H-M   'P 1'
#
loop_
_entity.id
_entity.type
_entity.pdbx_description
1 polymer ?
#
loop_
_entity_poly.entity_id
_entity_poly.type
_entity_poly.pdbx_seq_one_letter_code
_entity_poly.pdbx_strand_id
1 'polypeptide(L)'
;MQSLTRRRIGFALIILATTSVVLSLAGSTLTAPSVTETDHRRDGHTLVSGQQDGTITMFDETGDVVWTATTADQSYDATLLEDGTVLVAVTYRNNESCGQFEAPCARTGFQIIDPAPEPHVVREWTYPVRTVGNSQVHDVDRLPSGEILVADMEYESLFTVAPNDTITWQWNASERYGEPTDPTTTDWLHLNDVDPLGAGRFLVSVRNANELLIVERGEGVVEVIEGVKEGREDRVLFVRQHNPQYLGTDTLLVADSEHDRAVEIHRENGEWTLAWTVGSAGGLSFDWPRDADRLDNGNTLIADSRRNRVVEVAENGSTVWSVQVPGLVYEADRLPESERVGAQRYGNGSSGETESPGSNRDRLPVFGSVHAGLTHVVHVPYWFRPWHVAVIAAAIPTAVIGLALVWTGRSLD
;
A
#
# COMPACT_ATOMS: atom_id res chain seq x y z
N MET A 1 -18.91 -61.91 8.28
CA MET A 1 -18.10 -60.68 8.08
C MET A 1 -16.65 -61.11 7.89
N GLN A 2 -16.09 -61.00 6.68
CA GLN A 2 -14.68 -61.31 6.44
C GLN A 2 -13.81 -60.21 7.07
N SER A 3 -12.89 -60.56 7.97
CA SER A 3 -11.96 -59.58 8.55
C SER A 3 -11.09 -58.98 7.45
N LEU A 4 -11.11 -57.66 7.30
CA LEU A 4 -10.22 -56.97 6.35
C LEU A 4 -8.76 -57.24 6.75
N THR A 5 -7.97 -57.78 5.81
CA THR A 5 -6.52 -57.94 5.98
C THR A 5 -5.88 -56.57 6.27
N ARG A 6 -4.86 -56.51 7.14
CA ARG A 6 -4.14 -55.26 7.49
C ARG A 6 -3.75 -54.43 6.27
N ARG A 7 -3.37 -55.08 5.18
CA ARG A 7 -3.04 -54.46 3.89
C ARG A 7 -4.22 -53.71 3.24
N ARG A 8 -5.43 -54.27 3.29
CA ARG A 8 -6.65 -53.62 2.76
C ARG A 8 -7.04 -52.40 3.60
N ILE A 9 -6.87 -52.49 4.92
CA ILE A 9 -7.08 -51.36 5.84
C ILE A 9 -6.06 -50.25 5.54
N GLY A 10 -4.78 -50.62 5.34
CA GLY A 10 -3.73 -49.67 5.00
C GLY A 10 -4.00 -48.92 3.70
N PHE A 11 -4.40 -49.62 2.63
CA PHE A 11 -4.79 -48.96 1.37
C PHE A 11 -6.01 -48.05 1.54
N ALA A 12 -7.02 -48.47 2.31
CA ALA A 12 -8.21 -47.65 2.57
C ALA A 12 -7.85 -46.33 3.29
N LEU A 13 -6.92 -46.36 4.25
CA LEU A 13 -6.46 -45.16 4.95
C LEU A 13 -5.67 -44.21 4.05
N ILE A 14 -4.81 -44.73 3.16
CA ILE A 14 -4.09 -43.92 2.18
C ILE A 14 -5.09 -43.24 1.23
N ILE A 15 -6.04 -44.01 0.68
CA ILE A 15 -7.07 -43.46 -0.21
C ILE A 15 -7.89 -42.39 0.51
N LEU A 16 -8.31 -42.63 1.76
CA LEU A 16 -9.06 -41.66 2.55
C LEU A 16 -8.27 -40.36 2.76
N ALA A 17 -7.00 -40.45 3.14
CA ALA A 17 -6.15 -39.29 3.35
C ALA A 17 -5.97 -38.47 2.05
N THR A 18 -5.60 -39.13 0.95
CA THR A 18 -5.42 -38.47 -0.35
C THR A 18 -6.72 -37.86 -0.86
N THR A 19 -7.82 -38.60 -0.79
CA THR A 19 -9.13 -38.13 -1.27
C THR A 19 -9.63 -36.96 -0.45
N SER A 20 -9.40 -36.95 0.87
CA SER A 20 -9.81 -35.83 1.73
C SER A 20 -9.08 -34.54 1.37
N VAL A 21 -7.76 -34.61 1.13
CA VAL A 21 -6.96 -33.44 0.71
C VAL A 21 -7.38 -32.97 -0.68
N VAL A 22 -7.50 -33.89 -1.65
CA VAL A 22 -7.89 -33.55 -3.03
C VAL A 22 -9.29 -32.94 -3.07
N LEU A 23 -10.27 -33.53 -2.39
CA LEU A 23 -11.64 -32.99 -2.34
C LEU A 23 -11.70 -31.67 -1.59
N SER A 24 -10.92 -31.46 -0.53
CA SER A 24 -10.88 -30.17 0.15
C SER A 24 -10.35 -29.06 -0.76
N LEU A 25 -9.24 -29.32 -1.45
CA LEU A 25 -8.62 -28.34 -2.34
C LEU A 25 -9.50 -28.09 -3.57
N ALA A 26 -9.96 -29.16 -4.23
CA ALA A 26 -10.86 -29.05 -5.38
C ALA A 26 -12.17 -28.33 -5.02
N GLY A 27 -12.76 -28.66 -3.86
CA GLY A 27 -13.96 -27.99 -3.37
C GLY A 27 -13.76 -26.49 -3.22
N SER A 28 -12.68 -26.07 -2.53
CA SER A 28 -12.38 -24.65 -2.36
C SER A 28 -12.00 -23.95 -3.64
N THR A 29 -11.31 -24.60 -4.59
CA THR A 29 -11.04 -24.01 -5.92
C THR A 29 -12.32 -23.80 -6.72
N LEU A 30 -13.28 -24.72 -6.64
CA LEU A 30 -14.54 -24.66 -7.40
C LEU A 30 -15.52 -23.66 -6.82
N THR A 31 -15.46 -23.40 -5.52
CA THR A 31 -16.28 -22.38 -4.84
C THR A 31 -15.55 -21.06 -4.65
N ALA A 32 -14.28 -20.98 -5.04
CA ALA A 32 -13.56 -19.72 -4.99
C ALA A 32 -14.30 -18.73 -5.90
N PRO A 33 -14.56 -17.50 -5.42
CA PRO A 33 -15.11 -16.47 -6.30
C PRO A 33 -14.18 -16.34 -7.50
N SER A 34 -14.74 -16.28 -8.70
CA SER A 34 -13.99 -16.00 -9.92
C SER A 34 -13.23 -14.70 -9.67
N VAL A 35 -11.90 -14.72 -9.74
CA VAL A 35 -11.17 -13.51 -10.13
C VAL A 35 -11.73 -13.19 -11.49
N THR A 36 -12.54 -12.14 -11.58
CA THR A 36 -13.09 -11.73 -12.86
C THR A 36 -11.89 -11.18 -13.62
N GLU A 37 -11.44 -11.94 -14.61
CA GLU A 37 -10.40 -11.54 -15.54
C GLU A 37 -10.98 -10.38 -16.37
N THR A 38 -10.83 -9.16 -15.87
CA THR A 38 -11.28 -7.94 -16.55
C THR A 38 -10.21 -7.46 -17.52
N ASP A 39 -10.54 -7.60 -18.80
CA ASP A 39 -9.95 -7.02 -20.02
C ASP A 39 -8.44 -6.72 -20.00
N HIS A 40 -7.65 -7.74 -20.35
CA HIS A 40 -6.25 -7.67 -20.76
C HIS A 40 -6.06 -6.72 -21.95
N ARG A 41 -5.83 -5.43 -21.68
CA ARG A 41 -5.33 -4.49 -22.71
C ARG A 41 -4.24 -3.58 -22.17
N ARG A 42 -3.00 -4.03 -22.39
CA ARG A 42 -1.71 -3.30 -22.41
C ARG A 42 -1.20 -2.67 -21.11
N ASP A 43 -2.01 -2.63 -20.06
CA ASP A 43 -1.85 -1.76 -18.89
C ASP A 43 -2.23 -2.57 -17.63
N GLY A 44 -1.35 -2.66 -16.63
CA GLY A 44 -1.54 -3.62 -15.52
C GLY A 44 -0.37 -3.81 -14.55
N HIS A 45 0.78 -3.18 -14.80
CA HIS A 45 1.89 -3.20 -13.84
C HIS A 45 1.56 -2.34 -12.61
N THR A 46 2.13 -2.70 -11.46
CA THR A 46 2.10 -1.86 -10.25
C THR A 46 3.51 -1.40 -9.94
N LEU A 47 3.73 -0.08 -9.93
CA LEU A 47 4.96 0.51 -9.43
C LEU A 47 4.82 0.69 -7.91
N VAL A 48 5.82 0.29 -7.15
CA VAL A 48 5.77 0.30 -5.68
C VAL A 48 7.09 0.81 -5.12
N SER A 49 7.02 1.72 -4.17
CA SER A 49 8.18 2.25 -3.45
C SER A 49 8.30 1.68 -2.03
N GLY A 50 9.52 1.36 -1.63
CA GLY A 50 9.88 0.85 -0.31
C GLY A 50 10.68 1.89 0.49
N GLN A 51 10.16 2.32 1.65
CA GLN A 51 10.75 3.44 2.38
C GLN A 51 12.14 3.15 2.95
N GLN A 52 12.34 1.97 3.53
CA GLN A 52 13.52 1.72 4.37
C GLN A 52 14.73 1.21 3.61
N ASP A 53 14.52 0.61 2.45
CA ASP A 53 15.57 0.02 1.61
C ASP A 53 15.81 0.81 0.32
N GLY A 54 15.04 1.89 0.08
CA GLY A 54 15.19 2.74 -1.10
C GLY A 54 14.83 2.02 -2.40
N THR A 55 14.07 0.94 -2.31
CA THR A 55 13.72 0.10 -3.45
C THR A 55 12.51 0.68 -4.16
N ILE A 56 12.58 0.77 -5.49
CA ILE A 56 11.42 0.93 -6.36
C ILE A 56 11.26 -0.36 -7.15
N THR A 57 10.08 -0.96 -7.11
CA THR A 57 9.81 -2.27 -7.72
C THR A 57 8.57 -2.19 -8.59
N MET A 58 8.66 -2.74 -9.79
CA MET A 58 7.52 -2.89 -10.69
C MET A 58 7.10 -4.35 -10.72
N PHE A 59 5.84 -4.58 -10.41
CA PHE A 59 5.20 -5.89 -10.47
C PHE A 59 4.31 -5.98 -11.71
N ASP A 60 4.22 -7.16 -12.32
CA ASP A 60 3.16 -7.44 -13.29
C ASP A 60 1.84 -7.85 -12.60
N GLU A 61 0.81 -8.10 -13.38
CA GLU A 61 -0.52 -8.50 -12.90
C GLU A 61 -0.51 -9.82 -12.10
N THR A 62 0.49 -10.68 -12.31
CA THR A 62 0.63 -11.94 -11.58
C THR A 62 1.33 -11.75 -10.22
N GLY A 63 1.89 -10.57 -9.98
CA GLY A 63 2.70 -10.25 -8.81
C GLY A 63 4.17 -10.62 -8.97
N ASP A 64 4.63 -10.94 -10.18
CA ASP A 64 6.04 -11.19 -10.46
C ASP A 64 6.78 -9.85 -10.66
N VAL A 65 8.00 -9.76 -10.12
CA VAL A 65 8.86 -8.58 -10.28
C VAL A 65 9.41 -8.53 -11.71
N VAL A 66 9.11 -7.45 -12.44
CA VAL A 66 9.60 -7.22 -13.80
C VAL A 66 10.74 -6.20 -13.86
N TRP A 67 10.82 -5.31 -12.88
CA TRP A 67 11.85 -4.29 -12.79
C TRP A 67 12.06 -3.88 -11.33
N THR A 68 13.31 -3.54 -10.98
CA THR A 68 13.64 -3.00 -9.67
C THR A 68 14.84 -2.06 -9.77
N ALA A 69 14.85 -1.03 -8.94
CA ALA A 69 15.96 -0.11 -8.77
C ALA A 69 16.17 0.22 -7.29
N THR A 70 17.42 0.48 -6.91
CA THR A 70 17.79 1.00 -5.60
C THR A 70 18.85 2.06 -5.80
N THR A 71 18.46 3.33 -5.69
CA THR A 71 19.33 4.48 -6.01
C THR A 71 19.63 5.37 -4.81
N ALA A 72 18.93 5.17 -3.69
CA ALA A 72 19.07 5.96 -2.47
C ALA A 72 18.95 5.10 -1.20
N ASP A 73 19.22 5.68 -0.02
CA ASP A 73 19.05 4.98 1.26
C ASP A 73 17.57 4.80 1.62
N GLN A 74 16.70 5.70 1.15
CA GLN A 74 15.25 5.69 1.32
C GLN A 74 14.58 6.30 0.08
N SER A 75 13.41 5.78 -0.27
CA SER A 75 12.53 6.28 -1.34
C SER A 75 11.12 6.45 -0.81
N TYR A 76 10.37 7.43 -1.31
CA TYR A 76 9.02 7.75 -0.84
C TYR A 76 8.06 7.65 -2.01
N ASP A 77 7.45 8.75 -2.46
CA ASP A 77 6.71 8.79 -3.72
C ASP A 77 7.55 8.32 -4.91
N ALA A 78 6.90 7.58 -5.81
CA ALA A 78 7.49 7.08 -7.05
C ALA A 78 6.48 7.00 -8.20
N THR A 79 6.50 7.99 -9.09
CA THR A 79 5.62 8.07 -10.26
C THR A 79 6.31 7.64 -11.57
N LEU A 80 5.62 6.89 -12.43
CA LEU A 80 6.04 6.70 -13.84
C LEU A 80 5.60 7.89 -14.70
N LEU A 81 6.56 8.57 -15.33
CA LEU A 81 6.30 9.70 -16.22
C LEU A 81 5.92 9.26 -17.64
N GLU A 82 5.24 10.14 -18.38
CA GLU A 82 4.80 9.89 -19.76
C GLU A 82 5.94 9.52 -20.73
N ASP A 83 7.18 9.95 -20.45
CA ASP A 83 8.36 9.63 -21.26
C ASP A 83 9.00 8.28 -20.91
N GLY A 84 8.42 7.55 -19.94
CA GLY A 84 8.88 6.25 -19.47
C GLY A 84 9.96 6.29 -18.39
N THR A 85 10.36 7.48 -17.93
CA THR A 85 11.25 7.61 -16.77
C THR A 85 10.47 7.57 -15.46
N VAL A 86 11.13 7.24 -14.36
CA VAL A 86 10.53 7.16 -13.02
C VAL A 86 11.01 8.34 -12.18
N LEU A 87 10.09 9.18 -11.73
CA LEU A 87 10.35 10.25 -10.77
C LEU A 87 10.22 9.67 -9.36
N VAL A 88 11.15 9.97 -8.46
CA VAL A 88 11.17 9.39 -7.11
C VAL A 88 11.64 10.41 -6.08
N ALA A 89 10.92 10.55 -4.97
CA ALA A 89 11.38 11.25 -3.77
C ALA A 89 12.40 10.39 -3.01
N VAL A 90 13.56 10.95 -2.66
CA VAL A 90 14.69 10.18 -2.11
C VAL A 90 15.38 10.86 -0.93
N THR A 91 16.01 10.06 -0.07
CA THR A 91 16.87 10.52 1.03
C THR A 91 18.17 9.71 1.13
N TYR A 92 19.24 10.39 1.53
CA TYR A 92 20.57 9.85 1.80
C TYR A 92 21.03 10.22 3.21
N ARG A 93 21.63 9.31 3.97
CA ARG A 93 21.93 9.47 5.41
C ARG A 93 23.28 10.11 5.71
N ASN A 94 24.33 9.76 4.96
CA ASN A 94 25.72 10.04 5.34
C ASN A 94 26.48 10.78 4.23
N ASN A 95 26.30 12.09 4.16
CA ASN A 95 26.92 12.95 3.16
C ASN A 95 27.92 13.92 3.80
N GLU A 96 28.95 14.27 3.03
CA GLU A 96 29.98 15.25 3.45
C GLU A 96 29.64 16.69 3.03
N SER A 97 28.84 16.85 1.97
CA SER A 97 28.45 18.17 1.44
C SER A 97 27.18 18.67 2.11
N CYS A 98 27.36 19.28 3.29
CA CYS A 98 26.28 19.59 4.23
C CYS A 98 25.79 21.03 4.25
N GLY A 99 26.37 21.90 3.43
CA GLY A 99 25.97 23.31 3.36
C GLY A 99 26.04 23.98 4.73
N GLN A 100 24.88 24.29 5.30
CA GLN A 100 24.75 24.92 6.62
C GLN A 100 24.87 23.95 7.81
N PHE A 101 24.82 22.64 7.59
CA PHE A 101 24.89 21.63 8.65
C PHE A 101 26.30 21.07 8.84
N GLU A 102 26.57 20.54 10.03
CA GLU A 102 27.82 19.83 10.32
C GLU A 102 27.83 18.46 9.60
N ALA A 103 28.98 18.09 9.05
CA ALA A 103 29.18 16.80 8.41
C ALA A 103 29.47 15.69 9.44
N PRO A 104 29.00 14.44 9.22
CA PRO A 104 28.12 14.03 8.12
C PRO A 104 26.66 14.45 8.36
N CYS A 105 25.93 14.72 7.28
CA CYS A 105 24.52 15.08 7.29
C CYS A 105 23.69 14.25 6.31
N ALA A 106 22.38 14.39 6.42
CA ALA A 106 21.45 13.84 5.46
C ALA A 106 21.28 14.76 4.24
N ARG A 107 20.81 14.20 3.13
CA ARG A 107 20.34 14.94 1.96
C ARG A 107 19.00 14.36 1.51
N THR A 108 18.12 15.22 1.01
CA THR A 108 16.83 14.80 0.47
C THR A 108 16.50 15.58 -0.81
N GLY A 109 15.55 15.07 -1.60
CA GLY A 109 15.13 15.68 -2.85
C GLY A 109 14.48 14.65 -3.76
N PHE A 110 14.75 14.72 -5.06
CA PHE A 110 14.22 13.78 -6.04
C PHE A 110 15.25 13.32 -7.06
N GLN A 111 14.92 12.21 -7.71
CA GLN A 111 15.62 11.67 -8.85
C GLN A 111 14.65 11.40 -10.00
N ILE A 112 15.17 11.45 -11.22
CA ILE A 112 14.53 10.88 -12.40
C ILE A 112 15.42 9.73 -12.88
N ILE A 113 14.84 8.55 -12.99
CA ILE A 113 15.51 7.30 -13.32
C ILE A 113 15.07 6.86 -14.71
N ASP A 114 16.02 6.63 -15.61
CA ASP A 114 15.76 5.91 -16.86
C ASP A 114 15.83 4.39 -16.57
N PRO A 115 14.74 3.64 -16.83
CA PRO A 115 14.69 2.22 -16.53
C PRO A 115 15.54 1.33 -17.46
N ALA A 116 16.04 1.83 -18.61
CA ALA A 116 16.61 0.99 -19.67
C ALA A 116 18.11 1.18 -19.93
N PRO A 117 18.84 0.11 -20.35
CA PRO A 117 18.57 -1.31 -20.09
C PRO A 117 18.90 -1.74 -18.64
N GLU A 118 19.61 -0.88 -17.91
CA GLU A 118 19.87 -0.96 -16.48
C GLU A 118 19.43 0.37 -15.85
N PRO A 119 18.78 0.37 -14.67
CA PRO A 119 18.31 1.59 -14.04
C PRO A 119 19.47 2.55 -13.77
N HIS A 120 19.34 3.80 -14.23
CA HIS A 120 20.31 4.84 -13.91
C HIS A 120 19.64 6.20 -13.75
N VAL A 121 20.19 6.99 -12.84
CA VAL A 121 19.70 8.34 -12.55
C VAL A 121 20.12 9.27 -13.69
N VAL A 122 19.13 9.86 -14.37
CA VAL A 122 19.33 10.83 -15.47
C VAL A 122 19.23 12.27 -15.00
N ARG A 123 18.58 12.50 -13.86
CA ARG A 123 18.53 13.79 -13.17
C ARG A 123 18.47 13.55 -11.66
N GLU A 124 19.21 14.35 -10.91
CA GLU A 124 19.12 14.40 -9.45
C GLU A 124 19.09 15.85 -9.01
N TRP A 125 18.18 16.16 -8.09
CA TRP A 125 18.17 17.43 -7.38
C TRP A 125 17.99 17.14 -5.89
N THR A 126 18.98 17.50 -5.08
CA THR A 126 18.96 17.27 -3.63
C THR A 126 19.57 18.43 -2.86
N TYR A 127 19.17 18.60 -1.61
CA TYR A 127 19.71 19.59 -0.68
C TYR A 127 20.04 18.94 0.67
N PRO A 128 21.03 19.48 1.41
CA PRO A 128 21.37 18.95 2.72
C PRO A 128 20.30 19.30 3.73
N VAL A 129 20.04 18.37 4.65
CA VAL A 129 19.07 18.51 5.75
C VAL A 129 19.69 18.00 7.05
N ARG A 130 19.16 18.46 8.18
CA ARG A 130 19.76 18.12 9.49
C ARG A 130 19.65 16.64 9.81
N THR A 131 18.48 16.05 9.66
CA THR A 131 18.24 14.64 10.00
C THR A 131 17.26 13.97 9.07
N VAL A 132 17.48 12.70 8.76
CA VAL A 132 16.53 11.82 8.05
C VAL A 132 15.25 11.47 8.81
N GLY A 133 15.06 11.98 10.03
CA GLY A 133 13.86 11.71 10.84
C GLY A 133 12.83 12.84 10.76
N ASN A 134 13.32 14.07 10.76
CA ASN A 134 12.48 15.28 10.74
C ASN A 134 12.46 15.96 9.36
N SER A 135 13.35 15.57 8.45
CA SER A 135 13.67 16.37 7.28
C SER A 135 13.81 15.47 6.06
N GLN A 136 12.69 15.25 5.38
CA GLN A 136 12.61 14.44 4.15
C GLN A 136 11.74 15.17 3.14
N VAL A 137 12.00 14.90 1.87
CA VAL A 137 11.03 15.08 0.80
C VAL A 137 10.24 13.80 0.76
N HIS A 138 8.94 13.89 1.01
CA HIS A 138 8.04 12.73 1.03
C HIS A 138 7.36 12.52 -0.31
N ASP A 139 7.13 13.60 -1.05
CA ASP A 139 6.34 13.52 -2.27
C ASP A 139 6.82 14.51 -3.35
N VAL A 140 6.73 14.10 -4.62
CA VAL A 140 7.15 14.86 -5.81
C VAL A 140 6.35 14.57 -7.09
N ASP A 141 5.47 15.49 -7.49
CA ASP A 141 4.80 15.38 -8.80
C ASP A 141 5.44 16.28 -9.90
N ARG A 142 5.37 15.83 -11.16
CA ARG A 142 5.72 16.61 -12.34
C ARG A 142 4.54 17.42 -12.87
N LEU A 143 4.69 18.74 -12.82
CA LEU A 143 3.70 19.67 -13.38
C LEU A 143 3.71 19.70 -14.92
N PRO A 144 2.60 20.11 -15.57
CA PRO A 144 2.54 20.32 -17.02
C PRO A 144 3.56 21.32 -17.56
N SER A 145 4.09 22.22 -16.73
CA SER A 145 5.18 23.15 -17.07
C SER A 145 6.54 22.45 -17.24
N GLY A 146 6.66 21.20 -16.80
CA GLY A 146 7.93 20.45 -16.68
C GLY A 146 8.71 20.75 -15.39
N GLU A 147 8.15 21.57 -14.50
CA GLU A 147 8.67 21.77 -13.14
C GLU A 147 8.30 20.56 -12.26
N ILE A 148 9.13 20.28 -11.26
CA ILE A 148 8.84 19.27 -10.23
C ILE A 148 8.30 19.98 -9.00
N LEU A 149 7.09 19.63 -8.56
CA LEU A 149 6.51 20.01 -7.29
C LEU A 149 7.12 19.15 -6.19
N VAL A 150 7.32 19.73 -5.00
CA VAL A 150 8.02 19.05 -3.91
C VAL A 150 7.31 19.34 -2.59
N ALA A 151 7.00 18.27 -1.85
CA ALA A 151 6.59 18.30 -0.44
C ALA A 151 7.81 18.16 0.47
N ASP A 152 8.21 19.25 1.12
CA ASP A 152 9.38 19.31 2.01
C ASP A 152 9.00 19.35 3.48
N MET A 153 9.51 18.40 4.26
CA MET A 153 9.33 18.40 5.71
C MET A 153 10.36 19.27 6.47
N GLU A 154 11.53 19.59 5.91
CA GLU A 154 12.58 20.33 6.65
C GLU A 154 12.06 21.69 7.15
N TYR A 155 11.31 22.38 6.29
CA TYR A 155 10.65 23.64 6.63
C TYR A 155 9.12 23.59 6.51
N GLU A 156 8.56 22.39 6.30
CA GLU A 156 7.13 22.16 6.06
C GLU A 156 6.61 23.10 4.96
N SER A 157 7.15 22.90 3.76
CA SER A 157 6.94 23.79 2.63
C SER A 157 6.61 23.02 1.36
N LEU A 158 5.95 23.73 0.43
CA LEU A 158 5.78 23.27 -0.94
C LEU A 158 6.59 24.17 -1.85
N PHE A 159 7.32 23.61 -2.79
CA PHE A 159 8.01 24.42 -3.80
C PHE A 159 8.10 23.73 -5.15
N THR A 160 8.37 24.51 -6.19
CA THR A 160 8.62 23.96 -7.54
C THR A 160 10.05 24.17 -7.99
N VAL A 161 10.65 23.13 -8.57
CA VAL A 161 12.00 23.12 -9.13
C VAL A 161 11.92 23.05 -10.65
N ALA A 162 12.41 24.09 -11.32
CA ALA A 162 12.47 24.14 -12.78
C ALA A 162 13.54 23.19 -13.37
N PRO A 163 13.51 22.87 -14.67
CA PRO A 163 14.50 22.00 -15.32
C PRO A 163 15.96 22.46 -15.21
N ASN A 164 16.20 23.73 -14.89
CA ASN A 164 17.52 24.33 -14.65
C ASN A 164 17.87 24.38 -13.14
N ASP A 165 17.15 23.62 -12.31
CA ASP A 165 17.35 23.44 -10.87
C ASP A 165 17.08 24.68 -10.01
N THR A 166 16.46 25.71 -10.56
CA THR A 166 16.04 26.88 -9.79
C THR A 166 14.67 26.63 -9.16
N ILE A 167 14.54 26.98 -7.88
CA ILE A 167 13.23 27.07 -7.22
C ILE A 167 12.47 28.27 -7.79
N THR A 168 11.26 28.06 -8.29
CA THR A 168 10.47 29.06 -9.01
C THR A 168 9.25 29.57 -8.24
N TRP A 169 8.79 28.81 -7.25
CA TRP A 169 7.67 29.14 -6.39
C TRP A 169 7.82 28.39 -5.07
N GLN A 170 7.30 28.96 -3.99
CA GLN A 170 7.26 28.34 -2.67
C GLN A 170 6.04 28.81 -1.89
N TRP A 171 5.43 27.91 -1.14
CA TRP A 171 4.46 28.16 -0.08
C TRP A 171 5.00 27.58 1.23
N ASN A 172 4.79 28.28 2.35
CA ASN A 172 5.29 27.86 3.65
C ASN A 172 4.13 27.58 4.61
N ALA A 173 4.12 26.42 5.26
CA ALA A 173 3.10 26.09 6.23
C ALA A 173 3.15 27.01 7.47
N SER A 174 4.29 27.66 7.75
CA SER A 174 4.45 28.65 8.82
C SER A 174 3.58 29.92 8.64
N GLU A 175 3.01 30.15 7.45
CA GLU A 175 1.99 31.19 7.25
C GLU A 175 0.68 30.89 8.00
N ARG A 176 0.45 29.62 8.34
CA ARG A 176 -0.76 29.10 8.99
C ARG A 176 -0.49 28.50 10.37
N TYR A 177 0.57 27.70 10.49
CA TYR A 177 0.88 26.96 11.72
C TYR A 177 1.96 27.65 12.54
N GLY A 178 1.90 27.44 13.86
CA GLY A 178 2.91 27.95 14.78
C GLY A 178 4.23 27.19 14.63
N GLU A 179 5.21 27.82 13.99
CA GLU A 179 6.54 27.24 13.80
C GLU A 179 7.30 27.10 15.13
N PRO A 180 7.96 25.95 15.38
CA PRO A 180 8.86 25.79 16.53
C PRO A 180 10.09 26.69 16.38
N THR A 181 10.87 26.84 17.45
CA THR A 181 12.06 27.71 17.44
C THR A 181 13.12 27.29 16.41
N ASP A 182 13.25 25.98 16.16
CA ASP A 182 14.07 25.44 15.06
C ASP A 182 13.26 24.33 14.36
N PRO A 183 12.63 24.60 13.20
CA PRO A 183 11.81 23.63 12.47
C PRO A 183 12.60 22.39 12.06
N THR A 184 13.91 22.52 11.81
CA THR A 184 14.77 21.45 11.31
C THR A 184 15.09 20.35 12.34
N THR A 185 14.63 20.51 13.59
CA THR A 185 14.97 19.62 14.72
C THR A 185 13.81 18.78 15.22
N THR A 186 12.62 18.95 14.66
CA THR A 186 11.41 18.28 15.13
C THR A 186 10.50 17.92 13.96
N ASP A 187 9.87 16.77 14.05
CA ASP A 187 8.78 16.35 13.15
C ASP A 187 7.47 17.01 13.61
N TRP A 188 7.17 18.23 13.14
CA TRP A 188 6.10 19.06 13.70
C TRP A 188 4.81 19.02 12.90
N LEU A 189 4.83 19.17 11.57
CA LEU A 189 3.64 19.03 10.73
C LEU A 189 3.63 17.73 9.93
N HIS A 190 4.80 17.24 9.56
CA HIS A 190 4.97 16.04 8.76
C HIS A 190 4.15 16.13 7.47
N LEU A 191 4.36 17.19 6.69
CA LEU A 191 3.80 17.34 5.36
C LEU A 191 4.33 16.20 4.50
N ASN A 192 3.43 15.26 4.16
CA ASN A 192 3.81 13.97 3.61
C ASN A 192 3.38 13.75 2.16
N ASP A 193 2.61 14.68 1.58
CA ASP A 193 1.99 14.48 0.28
C ASP A 193 1.52 15.80 -0.35
N VAL A 194 1.63 15.91 -1.69
CA VAL A 194 1.17 17.03 -2.51
C VAL A 194 0.81 16.68 -3.98
N ASP A 195 -0.48 16.55 -4.29
CA ASP A 195 -0.94 16.37 -5.67
C ASP A 195 -1.36 17.65 -6.42
N PRO A 196 -1.04 17.79 -7.71
CA PRO A 196 -1.54 18.85 -8.57
C PRO A 196 -3.00 18.62 -9.00
N LEU A 197 -3.87 19.56 -8.66
CA LEU A 197 -5.29 19.55 -9.08
C LEU A 197 -5.56 20.31 -10.39
N GLY A 198 -4.52 20.85 -11.00
CA GLY A 198 -4.60 21.75 -12.14
C GLY A 198 -4.91 23.20 -11.78
N ALA A 199 -4.67 24.10 -12.74
CA ALA A 199 -4.82 25.56 -12.58
C ALA A 199 -4.01 26.17 -11.42
N GLY A 200 -2.90 25.55 -11.02
CA GLY A 200 -2.05 26.04 -9.93
C GLY A 200 -2.60 25.77 -8.53
N ARG A 201 -3.53 24.81 -8.40
CA ARG A 201 -4.02 24.31 -7.11
C ARG A 201 -3.39 22.96 -6.78
N PHE A 202 -3.16 22.73 -5.50
CA PHE A 202 -2.53 21.55 -4.97
C PHE A 202 -3.35 21.00 -3.81
N LEU A 203 -3.58 19.70 -3.78
CA LEU A 203 -4.02 18.98 -2.59
C LEU A 203 -2.79 18.71 -1.74
N VAL A 204 -2.91 18.82 -0.42
CA VAL A 204 -1.76 18.71 0.49
C VAL A 204 -2.19 17.94 1.72
N SER A 205 -1.39 16.96 2.14
CA SER A 205 -1.59 16.30 3.41
C SER A 205 -0.66 16.83 4.49
N VAL A 206 -1.25 17.29 5.60
CA VAL A 206 -0.53 17.72 6.80
C VAL A 206 -0.82 16.74 7.93
N ARG A 207 -0.03 15.66 7.98
CA ARG A 207 -0.30 14.48 8.80
C ARG A 207 -0.46 14.80 10.29
N ASN A 208 0.47 15.53 10.90
CA ASN A 208 0.43 15.78 12.35
C ASN A 208 -0.67 16.78 12.75
N ALA A 209 -1.19 17.57 11.81
CA ALA A 209 -2.36 18.42 12.02
C ALA A 209 -3.68 17.66 11.83
N ASN A 210 -3.66 16.46 11.21
CA ASN A 210 -4.84 15.78 10.71
C ASN A 210 -5.66 16.67 9.75
N GLU A 211 -4.98 17.44 8.90
CA GLU A 211 -5.62 18.36 7.95
C GLU A 211 -5.21 17.99 6.52
N LEU A 212 -6.17 18.06 5.60
CA LEU A 212 -5.91 18.19 4.17
C LEU A 212 -6.16 19.63 3.75
N LEU A 213 -5.31 20.17 2.89
CA LEU A 213 -5.40 21.54 2.41
C LEU A 213 -5.57 21.56 0.89
N ILE A 214 -6.33 22.55 0.40
CA ILE A 214 -6.18 23.00 -0.99
C ILE A 214 -5.37 24.30 -0.96
N VAL A 215 -4.19 24.27 -1.57
CA VAL A 215 -3.31 25.44 -1.71
C VAL A 215 -3.36 25.93 -3.15
N GLU A 216 -3.63 27.22 -3.35
CA GLU A 216 -3.66 27.88 -4.64
C GLU A 216 -2.49 28.86 -4.81
N ARG A 217 -1.73 28.70 -5.89
CA ARG A 217 -0.59 29.55 -6.22
C ARG A 217 -1.03 31.01 -6.37
N GLY A 218 -0.56 31.86 -5.45
CA GLY A 218 -0.86 33.29 -5.41
C GLY A 218 -1.98 33.67 -4.44
N GLU A 219 -2.74 32.70 -3.92
CA GLU A 219 -3.81 32.93 -2.93
C GLU A 219 -3.51 32.26 -1.58
N GLY A 220 -2.71 31.21 -1.54
CA GLY A 220 -2.39 30.45 -0.33
C GLY A 220 -3.41 29.34 -0.06
N VAL A 221 -3.73 29.07 1.20
CA VAL A 221 -4.70 28.03 1.57
C VAL A 221 -6.13 28.52 1.29
N VAL A 222 -6.83 27.86 0.36
CA VAL A 222 -8.21 28.22 -0.05
C VAL A 222 -9.27 27.28 0.51
N GLU A 223 -8.90 26.06 0.91
CA GLU A 223 -9.77 25.11 1.59
C GLU A 223 -9.00 24.29 2.63
N VAL A 224 -9.70 23.90 3.71
CA VAL A 224 -9.18 23.04 4.79
C VAL A 224 -10.22 21.96 5.07
N ILE A 225 -9.78 20.70 5.06
CA ILE A 225 -10.57 19.54 5.44
C ILE A 225 -9.96 18.96 6.73
N GLU A 226 -10.71 19.06 7.82
CA GLU A 226 -10.29 18.59 9.15
C GLU A 226 -10.61 17.10 9.31
N GLY A 227 -9.61 16.28 9.65
CA GLY A 227 -9.74 14.86 9.94
C GLY A 227 -10.39 14.59 11.29
N VAL A 228 -9.77 15.12 12.36
CA VAL A 228 -10.35 15.16 13.71
C VAL A 228 -10.72 16.59 14.03
N LYS A 229 -11.97 16.79 14.45
CA LYS A 229 -12.44 18.10 14.91
C LYS A 229 -12.35 18.20 16.42
N GLU A 230 -11.60 19.19 16.92
CA GLU A 230 -11.51 19.47 18.35
C GLU A 230 -12.91 19.66 18.96
N GLY A 231 -13.22 18.92 20.02
CA GLY A 231 -14.53 18.95 20.69
C GLY A 231 -15.65 18.17 19.99
N ARG A 232 -15.38 17.44 18.89
CA ARG A 232 -16.32 16.51 18.23
C ARG A 232 -15.67 15.14 17.99
N GLU A 233 -15.37 14.44 19.08
CA GLU A 233 -14.86 13.06 19.09
C GLU A 233 -15.81 12.05 18.41
N ASP A 234 -17.07 12.44 18.16
CA ASP A 234 -18.10 11.63 17.51
C ASP A 234 -18.02 11.64 15.97
N ARG A 235 -17.21 12.50 15.36
CA ARG A 235 -17.12 12.67 13.90
C ARG A 235 -15.67 12.80 13.44
N VAL A 236 -14.97 11.67 13.51
CA VAL A 236 -13.58 11.52 13.07
C VAL A 236 -13.55 10.97 11.64
N LEU A 237 -13.07 11.78 10.70
CA LEU A 237 -12.89 11.38 9.30
C LEU A 237 -11.61 10.56 9.13
N PHE A 238 -10.48 11.11 9.61
CA PHE A 238 -9.17 10.47 9.53
C PHE A 238 -8.21 11.02 10.60
N VAL A 239 -7.14 10.28 10.90
CA VAL A 239 -6.05 10.64 11.82
C VAL A 239 -4.72 10.27 11.20
N ARG A 240 -3.82 11.26 11.12
CA ARG A 240 -2.46 11.14 10.56
C ARG A 240 -2.46 10.43 9.21
N GLN A 241 -3.29 10.97 8.33
CA GLN A 241 -3.50 10.48 6.98
C GLN A 241 -2.28 10.61 6.08
N HIS A 242 -2.30 9.87 4.98
CA HIS A 242 -1.32 9.90 3.89
C HIS A 242 -2.04 9.82 2.53
N ASN A 243 -1.34 10.24 1.48
CA ASN A 243 -1.68 10.17 0.05
C ASN A 243 -3.20 10.24 -0.22
N PRO A 244 -3.82 11.41 0.04
CA PRO A 244 -5.22 11.63 -0.23
C PRO A 244 -5.49 11.82 -1.73
N GLN A 245 -6.26 10.93 -2.34
CA GLN A 245 -6.66 11.14 -3.72
C GLN A 245 -7.88 12.06 -3.92
N TYR A 246 -7.74 13.04 -4.83
CA TYR A 246 -8.82 13.95 -5.21
C TYR A 246 -9.80 13.35 -6.22
N LEU A 247 -10.90 12.77 -5.73
CA LEU A 247 -11.96 12.23 -6.59
C LEU A 247 -12.93 13.29 -7.13
N GLY A 248 -12.93 14.49 -6.56
CA GLY A 248 -13.73 15.62 -7.01
C GLY A 248 -13.99 16.66 -5.94
N THR A 249 -14.69 17.73 -6.31
CA THR A 249 -14.96 18.89 -5.43
C THR A 249 -15.61 18.55 -4.09
N ASP A 250 -16.34 17.45 -4.02
CA ASP A 250 -17.05 17.00 -2.82
C ASP A 250 -16.67 15.55 -2.46
N THR A 251 -15.52 15.04 -2.91
CA THR A 251 -15.14 13.62 -2.76
C THR A 251 -13.62 13.46 -2.68
N LEU A 252 -13.14 12.84 -1.61
CA LEU A 252 -11.72 12.50 -1.39
C LEU A 252 -11.62 11.04 -0.95
N LEU A 253 -10.57 10.36 -1.39
CA LEU A 253 -10.14 9.07 -0.86
C LEU A 253 -8.88 9.30 -0.03
N VAL A 254 -8.76 8.63 1.12
CA VAL A 254 -7.70 8.92 2.08
C VAL A 254 -7.23 7.64 2.75
N ALA A 255 -5.92 7.43 2.84
CA ALA A 255 -5.35 6.43 3.74
C ALA A 255 -5.35 6.97 5.18
N ASP A 256 -6.27 6.48 6.01
CA ASP A 256 -6.43 6.87 7.42
C ASP A 256 -5.54 5.98 8.30
N SER A 257 -4.25 6.33 8.33
CA SER A 257 -3.19 5.44 8.78
C SER A 257 -3.30 5.01 10.25
N GLU A 258 -3.68 5.88 11.18
CA GLU A 258 -3.76 5.51 12.61
C GLU A 258 -5.07 4.80 12.99
N HIS A 259 -6.04 4.75 12.06
CA HIS A 259 -7.22 3.89 12.20
C HIS A 259 -7.14 2.60 11.37
N ASP A 260 -6.00 2.32 10.75
CA ASP A 260 -5.77 1.10 9.98
C ASP A 260 -6.84 0.86 8.89
N ARG A 261 -7.20 1.91 8.14
CA ARG A 261 -8.23 1.84 7.10
C ARG A 261 -7.99 2.81 5.95
N ALA A 262 -8.58 2.53 4.80
CA ALA A 262 -8.81 3.52 3.76
C ALA A 262 -10.27 4.02 3.86
N VAL A 263 -10.48 5.32 3.61
CA VAL A 263 -11.79 5.97 3.72
C VAL A 263 -12.08 6.84 2.51
N GLU A 264 -13.32 6.80 2.02
CA GLU A 264 -13.84 7.80 1.09
C GLU A 264 -14.71 8.77 1.89
N ILE A 265 -14.47 10.06 1.76
CA ILE A 265 -15.24 11.11 2.41
C ILE A 265 -15.99 11.94 1.38
N HIS A 266 -17.24 12.28 1.70
CA HIS A 266 -18.10 13.11 0.87
C HIS A 266 -18.47 14.39 1.58
N ARG A 267 -18.56 15.50 0.82
CA ARG A 267 -19.12 16.75 1.29
C ARG A 267 -20.60 16.84 0.91
N GLU A 268 -21.47 16.87 1.91
CA GLU A 268 -22.91 17.04 1.73
C GLU A 268 -23.41 18.19 2.60
N ASN A 269 -24.14 19.14 2.02
CA ASN A 269 -24.62 20.34 2.71
C ASN A 269 -23.49 21.15 3.40
N GLY A 270 -22.29 21.14 2.81
CA GLY A 270 -21.11 21.84 3.33
C GLY A 270 -20.40 21.12 4.48
N GLU A 271 -20.76 19.88 4.80
CA GLU A 271 -20.09 19.09 5.83
C GLU A 271 -19.51 17.79 5.25
N TRP A 272 -18.25 17.52 5.57
CA TRP A 272 -17.57 16.28 5.21
C TRP A 272 -18.02 15.13 6.12
N THR A 273 -18.28 13.97 5.54
CA THR A 273 -18.71 12.75 6.23
C THR A 273 -18.09 11.51 5.59
N LEU A 274 -17.86 10.46 6.38
CA LEU A 274 -17.45 9.15 5.87
C LEU A 274 -18.55 8.56 4.98
N ALA A 275 -18.16 8.15 3.79
CA ALA A 275 -19.06 7.55 2.80
C ALA A 275 -18.76 6.08 2.54
N TRP A 276 -17.47 5.72 2.56
CA TRP A 276 -16.96 4.35 2.42
C TRP A 276 -15.78 4.13 3.36
N THR A 277 -15.61 2.89 3.79
CA THR A 277 -14.49 2.47 4.64
C THR A 277 -14.13 1.02 4.36
N VAL A 278 -12.82 0.74 4.36
CA VAL A 278 -12.29 -0.62 4.39
C VAL A 278 -11.07 -0.70 5.30
N GLY A 279 -11.10 -1.62 6.26
CA GLY A 279 -10.00 -1.81 7.23
C GLY A 279 -9.37 -3.20 7.16
N SER A 280 -9.71 -4.00 6.16
CA SER A 280 -9.16 -5.35 5.99
C SER A 280 -9.28 -5.85 4.56
N ALA A 281 -8.34 -6.69 4.14
CA ALA A 281 -8.37 -7.39 2.86
C ALA A 281 -7.78 -8.80 3.03
N GLY A 282 -8.36 -9.79 2.37
CA GLY A 282 -7.87 -11.17 2.38
C GLY A 282 -8.00 -11.88 3.73
N GLY A 283 -8.84 -11.37 4.64
CA GLY A 283 -8.95 -11.86 6.02
C GLY A 283 -7.86 -11.33 6.97
N LEU A 284 -7.15 -10.29 6.55
CA LEU A 284 -6.16 -9.57 7.37
C LEU A 284 -6.59 -8.11 7.48
N SER A 285 -6.76 -7.62 8.70
CA SER A 285 -6.89 -6.18 8.98
C SER A 285 -5.69 -5.43 8.41
N PHE A 286 -5.85 -4.17 8.00
CA PHE A 286 -4.69 -3.35 7.65
C PHE A 286 -3.86 -3.01 8.89
N ASP A 287 -2.65 -2.53 8.65
CA ASP A 287 -1.76 -1.97 9.66
C ASP A 287 -0.99 -0.82 9.03
N TRP A 288 -1.39 0.39 9.39
CA TRP A 288 -0.80 1.64 8.94
C TRP A 288 -0.77 1.79 7.41
N PRO A 289 -1.94 1.76 6.73
CA PRO A 289 -2.01 2.02 5.31
C PRO A 289 -1.55 3.46 5.04
N ARG A 290 -0.77 3.66 3.98
CA ARG A 290 -0.23 4.98 3.63
C ARG A 290 -0.64 5.50 2.27
N ASP A 291 -1.26 4.66 1.47
CA ASP A 291 -1.68 5.06 0.15
C ASP A 291 -2.94 4.29 -0.25
N ALA A 292 -3.84 4.97 -0.96
CA ALA A 292 -5.12 4.45 -1.38
C ALA A 292 -5.63 5.15 -2.66
N ASP A 293 -5.60 4.41 -3.77
CA ASP A 293 -5.96 4.92 -5.08
C ASP A 293 -7.19 4.25 -5.67
N ARG A 294 -8.13 5.07 -6.16
CA ARG A 294 -9.23 4.62 -7.00
C ARG A 294 -8.75 4.40 -8.42
N LEU A 295 -8.86 3.15 -8.86
CA LEU A 295 -8.55 2.72 -10.21
C LEU A 295 -9.74 2.96 -11.17
N ASP A 296 -9.46 3.00 -12.48
CA ASP A 296 -10.46 3.17 -13.55
C ASP A 296 -11.56 2.09 -13.56
N ASN A 297 -11.22 0.88 -13.10
CA ASN A 297 -12.19 -0.21 -13.00
C ASN A 297 -13.13 -0.07 -11.78
N GLY A 298 -12.93 0.98 -10.98
CA GLY A 298 -13.69 1.27 -9.77
C GLY A 298 -13.15 0.59 -8.52
N ASN A 299 -12.11 -0.24 -8.59
CA ASN A 299 -11.47 -0.85 -7.41
C ASN A 299 -10.52 0.15 -6.73
N THR A 300 -10.11 -0.17 -5.51
CA THR A 300 -9.17 0.63 -4.73
C THR A 300 -7.87 -0.15 -4.51
N LEU A 301 -6.74 0.40 -4.97
CA LEU A 301 -5.39 -0.08 -4.67
C LEU A 301 -4.94 0.53 -3.34
N ILE A 302 -4.31 -0.23 -2.46
CA ILE A 302 -3.95 0.22 -1.10
C ILE A 302 -2.57 -0.29 -0.73
N ALA A 303 -1.68 0.60 -0.31
CA ALA A 303 -0.41 0.27 0.33
C ALA A 303 -0.60 0.00 1.82
N ASP A 304 -0.65 -1.28 2.22
CA ASP A 304 -0.80 -1.73 3.60
C ASP A 304 0.59 -1.87 4.25
N SER A 305 1.18 -0.72 4.57
CA SER A 305 2.62 -0.54 4.81
C SER A 305 3.23 -1.52 5.80
N ARG A 306 2.68 -1.66 7.02
CA ARG A 306 3.25 -2.55 8.05
C ARG A 306 2.86 -4.01 7.87
N ARG A 307 1.99 -4.31 6.90
CA ARG A 307 1.78 -5.67 6.40
C ARG A 307 2.60 -5.98 5.17
N ASN A 308 3.47 -5.08 4.76
CA ASN A 308 4.44 -5.27 3.68
C ASN A 308 3.76 -5.79 2.41
N ARG A 309 2.62 -5.19 2.05
CA ARG A 309 1.83 -5.64 0.91
C ARG A 309 1.10 -4.48 0.25
N VAL A 310 0.81 -4.68 -1.03
CA VAL A 310 -0.19 -3.90 -1.75
C VAL A 310 -1.40 -4.80 -1.98
N VAL A 311 -2.59 -4.24 -1.87
CA VAL A 311 -3.87 -4.94 -2.10
C VAL A 311 -4.75 -4.14 -3.02
N GLU A 312 -5.48 -4.81 -3.91
CA GLU A 312 -6.59 -4.22 -4.65
C GLU A 312 -7.89 -4.77 -4.10
N VAL A 313 -8.84 -3.90 -3.77
CA VAL A 313 -10.15 -4.25 -3.22
C VAL A 313 -11.27 -3.66 -4.07
N ALA A 314 -12.34 -4.42 -4.28
CA ALA A 314 -13.57 -3.89 -4.86
C ALA A 314 -14.34 -3.01 -3.86
N GLU A 315 -15.37 -2.29 -4.31
CA GLU A 315 -16.24 -1.44 -3.47
C GLU A 315 -16.79 -2.15 -2.22
N ASN A 316 -17.11 -3.43 -2.34
CA ASN A 316 -17.62 -4.22 -1.21
C ASN A 316 -16.52 -4.70 -0.23
N GLY A 317 -15.27 -4.28 -0.42
CA GLY A 317 -14.11 -4.68 0.39
C GLY A 317 -13.52 -6.05 0.02
N SER A 318 -14.05 -6.74 -0.99
CA SER A 318 -13.48 -8.03 -1.42
C SER A 318 -12.14 -7.83 -2.12
N THR A 319 -11.16 -8.65 -1.76
CA THR A 319 -9.81 -8.59 -2.36
C THR A 319 -9.83 -9.17 -3.76
N VAL A 320 -9.35 -8.37 -4.71
CA VAL A 320 -9.23 -8.70 -6.13
C VAL A 320 -7.80 -9.15 -6.45
N TRP A 321 -6.82 -8.45 -5.90
CA TRP A 321 -5.40 -8.72 -6.10
C TRP A 321 -4.58 -8.38 -4.85
N SER A 322 -3.41 -8.99 -4.70
CA SER A 322 -2.44 -8.60 -3.68
C SER A 322 -1.05 -9.11 -4.03
N VAL A 323 -0.03 -8.33 -3.68
CA VAL A 323 1.37 -8.74 -3.74
C VAL A 323 2.06 -8.45 -2.41
N GLN A 324 3.00 -9.31 -2.03
CA GLN A 324 3.92 -9.06 -0.92
C GLN A 324 5.11 -8.24 -1.42
N VAL A 325 5.47 -7.22 -0.67
CA VAL A 325 6.56 -6.31 -1.01
C VAL A 325 7.62 -6.43 0.08
N PRO A 326 8.91 -6.61 -0.26
CA PRO A 326 9.96 -6.52 0.74
C PRO A 326 9.96 -5.12 1.38
N GLY A 327 9.96 -5.04 2.70
CA GLY A 327 10.06 -3.76 3.42
C GLY A 327 8.73 -3.02 3.58
N LEU A 328 8.84 -1.77 4.03
CA LEU A 328 7.71 -0.91 4.39
C LEU A 328 7.24 -0.15 3.15
N VAL A 329 6.15 -0.60 2.53
CA VAL A 329 5.57 0.03 1.34
C VAL A 329 5.22 1.48 1.65
N TYR A 330 5.70 2.43 0.84
CA TYR A 330 5.32 3.84 0.96
C TYR A 330 4.09 4.11 0.09
N GLU A 331 4.19 3.83 -1.20
CA GLU A 331 3.17 4.13 -2.21
C GLU A 331 3.07 3.01 -3.24
N ALA A 332 1.92 2.91 -3.92
CA ALA A 332 1.72 1.95 -4.98
C ALA A 332 0.79 2.46 -6.11
N ASP A 333 1.35 2.56 -7.31
CA ASP A 333 0.71 3.12 -8.50
C ASP A 333 0.33 2.05 -9.54
N ARG A 334 -0.89 2.08 -10.08
CA ARG A 334 -1.32 1.19 -11.18
C ARG A 334 -1.02 1.82 -12.55
N LEU A 335 -0.01 1.31 -13.24
CA LEU A 335 0.40 1.83 -14.55
C LEU A 335 -0.61 1.53 -15.68
N PRO A 336 -0.72 2.42 -16.70
CA PRO A 336 0.22 3.47 -17.10
C PRO A 336 -0.04 4.84 -16.48
N GLU A 337 -1.14 5.01 -15.76
CA GLU A 337 -1.52 6.31 -15.19
C GLU A 337 -1.43 6.21 -13.66
N SER A 338 -0.72 7.15 -13.05
CA SER A 338 -0.61 7.30 -11.59
C SER A 338 -1.94 7.75 -10.98
N GLU A 339 -1.92 8.26 -9.74
CA GLU A 339 -3.02 8.91 -9.07
C GLU A 339 -3.76 9.91 -10.02
N ARG A 340 -5.09 9.84 -10.07
CA ARG A 340 -5.89 10.75 -10.91
C ARG A 340 -6.92 11.55 -10.15
N VAL A 341 -6.99 12.82 -10.55
CA VAL A 341 -8.12 13.71 -10.28
C VAL A 341 -9.39 13.17 -10.98
N GLY A 342 -10.44 12.94 -10.20
CA GLY A 342 -11.78 12.69 -10.75
C GLY A 342 -12.17 11.23 -10.97
N ALA A 343 -11.52 10.27 -10.30
CA ALA A 343 -11.85 8.84 -10.41
C ALA A 343 -13.23 8.48 -9.81
N GLN A 344 -13.65 7.21 -9.96
CA GLN A 344 -15.01 6.77 -9.62
C GLN A 344 -15.34 6.94 -8.12
N ARG A 345 -16.36 7.75 -7.83
CA ARG A 345 -17.00 7.89 -6.51
C ARG A 345 -17.87 6.68 -6.14
N TYR A 346 -17.80 6.22 -4.89
CA TYR A 346 -18.69 5.20 -4.33
C TYR A 346 -20.01 5.75 -3.78
N GLY A 347 -21.00 4.88 -3.58
CA GLY A 347 -22.29 5.26 -3.00
C GLY A 347 -22.24 5.40 -1.47
N ASN A 348 -23.01 6.36 -0.90
CA ASN A 348 -23.12 6.51 0.55
C ASN A 348 -23.60 5.21 1.23
N GLY A 349 -22.82 4.73 2.21
CA GLY A 349 -23.21 3.58 3.05
C GLY A 349 -22.72 2.22 2.53
N SER A 350 -21.79 2.21 1.57
CA SER A 350 -20.98 1.05 1.27
C SER A 350 -19.92 0.88 2.38
N SER A 351 -20.33 0.39 3.55
CA SER A 351 -19.34 -0.14 4.48
C SER A 351 -18.87 -1.49 3.94
N GLY A 352 -17.60 -1.55 3.53
CA GLY A 352 -16.87 -2.81 3.41
C GLY A 352 -16.58 -3.42 4.78
N GLU A 353 -17.47 -3.23 5.76
CA GLU A 353 -17.50 -4.04 6.96
C GLU A 353 -17.87 -5.46 6.51
N THR A 354 -16.84 -6.21 6.13
CA THR A 354 -16.89 -7.63 6.39
C THR A 354 -16.86 -7.75 7.91
N GLU A 355 -18.02 -7.59 8.57
CA GLU A 355 -18.29 -8.35 9.79
C GLU A 355 -17.85 -9.75 9.43
N SER A 356 -16.71 -10.20 9.97
CA SER A 356 -16.22 -11.54 9.75
C SER A 356 -17.40 -12.47 10.02
N PRO A 357 -18.04 -13.08 9.00
CA PRO A 357 -19.01 -14.13 9.24
C PRO A 357 -18.07 -15.28 9.56
N GLY A 358 -17.69 -15.36 10.83
CA GLY A 358 -17.00 -16.51 11.38
C GLY A 358 -17.95 -17.68 11.23
N SER A 359 -17.99 -18.25 10.02
CA SER A 359 -18.34 -19.64 9.87
C SER A 359 -17.43 -20.35 10.87
N ASN A 360 -18.00 -21.17 11.72
CA ASN A 360 -17.32 -21.85 12.83
C ASN A 360 -16.14 -22.76 12.36
N ARG A 361 -15.79 -22.74 11.06
CA ARG A 361 -14.72 -23.47 10.40
C ARG A 361 -13.40 -22.68 10.29
N ASP A 362 -13.40 -21.35 10.42
CA ASP A 362 -12.18 -20.53 10.23
C ASP A 362 -11.43 -20.20 11.53
N ARG A 363 -12.01 -20.47 12.70
CA ARG A 363 -11.39 -20.24 14.02
C ARG A 363 -10.58 -21.44 14.51
N LEU A 364 -9.49 -21.74 13.83
CA LEU A 364 -8.52 -22.75 14.27
C LEU A 364 -7.19 -22.08 14.65
N PRO A 365 -7.03 -21.57 15.88
CA PRO A 365 -5.93 -20.66 16.25
C PRO A 365 -4.53 -21.24 16.00
N VAL A 366 -4.35 -22.54 16.23
CA VAL A 366 -3.08 -23.24 15.94
C VAL A 366 -2.81 -23.29 14.43
N PHE A 367 -3.82 -23.64 13.63
CA PHE A 367 -3.67 -23.77 12.19
C PHE A 367 -3.64 -22.43 11.46
N GLY A 368 -4.21 -21.37 12.03
CA GLY A 368 -4.09 -20.00 11.54
C GLY A 368 -2.65 -19.47 11.62
N SER A 369 -1.97 -19.75 12.74
CA SER A 369 -0.55 -19.39 12.91
C SER A 369 0.36 -20.14 11.94
N VAL A 370 0.09 -21.44 11.72
CA VAL A 370 0.84 -22.26 10.74
C VAL A 370 0.53 -21.81 9.31
N HIS A 371 -0.72 -21.47 8.99
CA HIS A 371 -1.10 -20.91 7.70
C HIS A 371 -0.37 -19.60 7.41
N ALA A 372 -0.36 -18.67 8.37
CA ALA A 372 0.37 -17.43 8.26
C ALA A 372 1.87 -17.67 8.06
N GLY A 373 2.49 -18.58 8.82
CA GLY A 373 3.89 -18.94 8.59
C GLY A 373 4.14 -19.59 7.22
N LEU A 374 3.23 -20.42 6.73
CA LEU A 374 3.34 -21.08 5.42
C LEU A 374 3.28 -20.07 4.27
N THR A 375 2.38 -19.08 4.35
CA THR A 375 2.23 -18.03 3.32
C THR A 375 3.45 -17.10 3.25
N HIS A 376 4.29 -17.04 4.28
CA HIS A 376 5.56 -16.30 4.23
C HIS A 376 6.69 -17.05 3.50
N VAL A 377 6.57 -18.37 3.34
CA VAL A 377 7.65 -19.23 2.81
C VAL A 377 7.33 -19.75 1.42
N VAL A 378 6.05 -19.97 1.11
CA VAL A 378 5.59 -20.46 -0.19
C VAL A 378 4.36 -19.69 -0.64
N HIS A 379 4.26 -19.46 -1.96
CA HIS A 379 3.09 -18.83 -2.56
C HIS A 379 1.87 -19.77 -2.41
N VAL A 380 0.83 -19.31 -1.72
CA VAL A 380 -0.40 -20.07 -1.46
C VAL A 380 -1.56 -19.32 -2.09
N PRO A 381 -2.44 -19.99 -2.86
CA PRO A 381 -3.55 -19.31 -3.50
C PRO A 381 -4.45 -18.57 -2.50
N TYR A 382 -5.03 -17.43 -2.88
CA TYR A 382 -5.88 -16.59 -2.01
C TYR A 382 -7.11 -17.32 -1.41
N TRP A 383 -7.58 -18.38 -2.07
CA TRP A 383 -8.68 -19.23 -1.59
C TRP A 383 -8.23 -20.28 -0.56
N PHE A 384 -6.93 -20.44 -0.33
CA PHE A 384 -6.38 -21.31 0.69
C PHE A 384 -6.65 -20.69 2.07
N ARG A 385 -7.06 -21.54 3.02
CA ARG A 385 -7.59 -21.12 4.34
C ARG A 385 -7.00 -22.00 5.45
N PRO A 386 -6.97 -21.54 6.72
CA PRO A 386 -6.43 -22.31 7.85
C PRO A 386 -7.00 -23.74 8.00
N TRP A 387 -8.26 -23.96 7.64
CA TRP A 387 -8.86 -25.30 7.72
C TRP A 387 -8.26 -26.31 6.72
N HIS A 388 -7.69 -25.86 5.60
CA HIS A 388 -6.94 -26.72 4.69
C HIS A 388 -5.67 -27.26 5.35
N VAL A 389 -4.99 -26.43 6.14
CA VAL A 389 -3.84 -26.84 6.96
C VAL A 389 -4.29 -27.90 7.96
N ALA A 390 -5.48 -27.76 8.56
CA ALA A 390 -6.03 -28.76 9.47
C ALA A 390 -6.34 -30.10 8.77
N VAL A 391 -6.90 -30.07 7.56
CA VAL A 391 -7.15 -31.29 6.76
C VAL A 391 -5.84 -31.97 6.37
N ILE A 392 -4.84 -31.21 5.94
CA ILE A 392 -3.50 -31.74 5.60
C ILE A 392 -2.83 -32.33 6.85
N ALA A 393 -2.87 -31.63 7.98
CA ALA A 393 -2.31 -32.09 9.24
C ALA A 393 -2.97 -33.38 9.76
N ALA A 394 -4.26 -33.60 9.48
CA ALA A 394 -4.95 -34.85 9.79
C ALA A 394 -4.67 -35.97 8.76
N ALA A 395 -4.48 -35.62 7.49
CA ALA A 395 -4.22 -36.56 6.41
C ALA A 395 -2.83 -37.19 6.50
N ILE A 396 -1.80 -36.43 6.91
CA ILE A 396 -0.41 -36.92 7.04
C ILE A 396 -0.29 -38.14 7.97
N PRO A 397 -0.71 -38.09 9.26
CA PRO A 397 -0.60 -39.25 10.15
C PRO A 397 -1.48 -40.40 9.67
N THR A 398 -2.65 -40.12 9.08
CA THR A 398 -3.54 -41.14 8.50
C THR A 398 -2.87 -41.91 7.37
N ALA A 399 -2.18 -41.20 6.46
CA ALA A 399 -1.41 -41.81 5.38
C ALA A 399 -0.19 -42.60 5.89
N VAL A 400 0.52 -42.07 6.90
CA VAL A 400 1.67 -42.76 7.53
C VAL A 400 1.24 -44.07 8.20
N ILE A 401 0.14 -44.07 8.95
CA ILE A 401 -0.45 -45.29 9.54
C ILE A 401 -0.85 -46.27 8.43
N GLY A 402 -1.47 -45.77 7.35
CA GLY A 402 -1.82 -46.57 6.19
C GLY A 402 -0.60 -47.25 5.56
N LEU A 403 0.48 -46.51 5.33
CA LEU A 403 1.76 -47.02 4.81
C LEU A 403 2.38 -48.07 5.73
N ALA A 404 2.39 -47.84 7.05
CA ALA A 404 2.89 -48.79 8.03
C ALA A 404 2.10 -50.11 8.02
N LEU A 405 0.77 -50.06 7.88
CA LEU A 405 -0.08 -51.24 7.76
C LEU A 405 0.08 -52.00 6.44
N VAL A 406 0.35 -51.28 5.34
CA VAL A 406 0.70 -51.91 4.05
C VAL A 406 2.07 -52.59 4.16
N TRP A 407 3.04 -51.96 4.81
CA TRP A 407 4.40 -52.45 4.94
C TRP A 407 4.51 -53.65 5.88
N THR A 408 3.94 -53.55 7.10
CA THR A 408 3.89 -54.66 8.07
C THR A 408 2.93 -55.78 7.69
N GLY A 409 2.03 -55.51 6.74
CA GLY A 409 1.15 -56.50 6.12
C GLY A 409 1.80 -57.27 4.97
N ARG A 410 3.07 -57.01 4.62
CA ARG A 410 3.88 -57.89 3.79
C ARG A 410 4.40 -59.01 4.70
N SER A 411 3.91 -60.23 4.51
CA SER A 411 4.68 -61.39 4.96
C SER A 411 6.06 -61.31 4.30
N LEU A 412 7.12 -61.39 5.11
CA LEU A 412 8.44 -61.75 4.62
C LEU A 412 8.37 -63.24 4.31
N ASP A 413 7.95 -63.58 3.10
CA ASP A 413 8.19 -64.91 2.53
C ASP A 413 9.62 -64.96 1.97
#